data_AF-A0A972K904-F1
#
_entry.id   AF-A0A972K904-F1
#
_cell.length_a   1.000
_cell.length_b   1.000
_cell.length_c   1.000
_cell.angle_alpha   90.00
_cell.angle_beta   90.00
_cell.angle_gamma   90.00
#
_symmetry.space_group_name_H-M   'P 1'
#
loop_
_entity.id
_entity.type
_entity.pdbx_description
1 polymer ?
#
loop_
_entity_poly.entity_id
_entity_poly.type
_entity_poly.pdbx_seq_one_letter_code
_entity_poly.pdbx_strand_id
1 'polypeptide(L)'
;MHPSRLLVLIGAALGAASLGFDAVQSTSTSSWSMVAADAWPGAALIGAIAILGMVGHRAEGFTPAGSVVSIVFVSTAALLLVGKYIDASKAVDTLRLGGHTASIGIGMWVLASGITVTIVGSLWSTSRRIAS
;
A
#
# COMPACT_ATOMS: atom_id res chain seq x y z
N MET A 1 20.48 -11.31 2.32
CA MET A 1 19.71 -10.06 2.06
C MET A 1 19.40 -9.41 3.40
N HIS A 2 19.51 -8.09 3.53
CA HIS A 2 19.20 -7.38 4.79
C HIS A 2 17.69 -7.49 5.12
N PRO A 3 17.28 -7.74 6.37
CA PRO A 3 15.88 -8.00 6.73
C PRO A 3 14.93 -6.84 6.41
N SER A 4 15.38 -5.58 6.46
CA SER A 4 14.57 -4.43 6.04
C SER A 4 14.17 -4.48 4.56
N ARG A 5 15.05 -4.99 3.68
CA ARG A 5 14.76 -5.15 2.24
C ARG A 5 13.70 -6.21 1.99
N LEU A 6 13.74 -7.30 2.75
CA LEU A 6 12.73 -8.34 2.65
C LEU A 6 11.35 -7.78 3.02
N LEU A 7 11.25 -7.01 4.09
CA LEU A 7 9.98 -6.37 4.47
C LEU A 7 9.49 -5.41 3.40
N VAL A 8 10.34 -4.53 2.87
CA VAL A 8 9.93 -3.62 1.80
C VAL A 8 9.48 -4.37 0.54
N LEU A 9 10.18 -5.44 0.15
CA LEU A 9 9.78 -6.27 -1.00
C LEU A 9 8.46 -6.99 -0.76
N ILE A 10 8.24 -7.54 0.44
CA ILE A 10 6.97 -8.16 0.82
C ILE A 10 5.84 -7.12 0.78
N GLY A 11 6.07 -5.93 1.33
CA GLY A 11 5.09 -4.85 1.31
C GLY A 11 4.73 -4.41 -0.12
N ALA A 12 5.73 -4.32 -1.01
CA ALA A 12 5.50 -4.02 -2.44
C ALA A 12 4.78 -5.16 -3.18
N ALA A 13 5.11 -6.42 -2.89
CA ALA A 13 4.41 -7.56 -3.45
C ALA A 13 2.94 -7.59 -3.02
N LEU A 14 2.65 -7.31 -1.74
CA LEU A 14 1.28 -7.16 -1.24
C LEU A 14 0.56 -5.98 -1.89
N GLY A 15 1.24 -4.83 -2.03
CA GLY A 15 0.70 -3.68 -2.73
C GLY A 15 0.31 -4.00 -4.17
N ALA A 16 1.17 -4.70 -4.92
CA ALA A 16 0.85 -5.14 -6.27
C ALA A 16 -0.29 -6.18 -6.31
N ALA A 17 -0.26 -7.17 -5.41
CA ALA A 17 -1.30 -8.19 -5.30
C ALA A 17 -2.68 -7.60 -4.99
N SER A 18 -2.73 -6.49 -4.23
CA SER A 18 -3.98 -5.79 -3.91
C SER A 18 -4.79 -5.43 -5.16
N LEU A 19 -4.12 -5.09 -6.27
CA LEU A 19 -4.76 -4.69 -7.53
C LEU A 19 -5.56 -5.81 -8.20
N GLY A 20 -5.28 -7.07 -7.86
CA GLY A 20 -6.05 -8.23 -8.33
C GLY A 20 -7.36 -8.46 -7.58
N PHE A 21 -7.65 -7.66 -6.55
CA PHE A 21 -8.83 -7.82 -5.71
C PHE A 21 -9.82 -6.66 -5.87
N ASP A 22 -11.02 -6.88 -5.32
CA ASP A 22 -12.07 -5.87 -5.30
C ASP A 22 -11.81 -4.79 -4.25
N ALA A 23 -12.09 -3.53 -4.63
CA ALA A 23 -12.20 -2.41 -3.71
C ALA A 23 -13.59 -2.36 -3.06
N VAL A 24 -14.64 -2.72 -3.80
CA VAL A 24 -16.03 -2.81 -3.33
C VAL A 24 -16.62 -4.12 -3.82
N GLN A 25 -17.20 -4.89 -2.91
CA GLN A 25 -17.87 -6.15 -3.21
C GLN A 25 -19.38 -5.97 -3.04
N SER A 26 -20.14 -6.44 -4.03
CA SER A 26 -21.60 -6.50 -3.96
C SER A 26 -22.06 -7.89 -4.37
N THR A 27 -22.99 -8.46 -3.61
CA THR A 27 -23.63 -9.74 -3.94
C THR A 27 -24.82 -9.60 -4.90
N SER A 28 -25.20 -8.36 -5.22
CA SER A 28 -26.39 -8.04 -6.02
C SER A 28 -26.11 -7.17 -7.26
N THR A 29 -24.91 -6.61 -7.37
CA THR A 29 -24.42 -5.81 -8.50
C THR A 29 -22.97 -6.16 -8.79
N SER A 30 -22.40 -5.62 -9.89
CA SER A 30 -21.00 -5.84 -10.24
C SER A 30 -20.04 -5.29 -9.17
N SER A 31 -19.13 -6.13 -8.65
CA SER A 31 -18.00 -5.69 -7.83
C SER A 31 -17.07 -4.77 -8.61
N TRP A 32 -16.38 -3.88 -7.88
CA TRP A 32 -15.42 -2.95 -8.45
C TRP A 32 -14.01 -3.34 -8.05
N SER A 33 -13.14 -3.57 -9.03
CA SER A 33 -11.73 -3.89 -8.78
C SER A 33 -10.97 -2.69 -8.23
N MET A 34 -9.85 -2.93 -7.54
CA MET A 34 -8.95 -1.87 -7.09
C MET A 34 -8.37 -1.03 -8.24
N VAL A 35 -8.23 -1.62 -9.43
CA VAL A 35 -7.81 -0.91 -10.63
C VAL A 35 -8.91 0.05 -11.10
N ALA A 36 -10.16 -0.42 -11.17
CA ALA A 36 -11.29 0.42 -11.54
C ALA A 36 -11.58 1.53 -10.51
N ALA A 37 -11.18 1.32 -9.26
CA ALA A 37 -11.28 2.30 -8.19
C ALA A 37 -10.11 3.31 -8.16
N ASP A 38 -9.18 3.28 -9.12
CA ASP A 38 -7.97 4.12 -9.17
C ASP A 38 -7.09 4.00 -7.91
N ALA A 39 -7.04 2.82 -7.28
CA ALA A 39 -6.19 2.61 -6.09
C ALA A 39 -4.73 2.25 -6.44
N TRP A 40 -4.43 2.06 -7.74
CA TRP A 40 -3.10 1.74 -8.26
C TRP A 40 -1.97 2.73 -7.92
N PRO A 41 -2.19 4.06 -7.73
CA PRO A 41 -1.12 4.98 -7.38
C PRO A 41 -0.49 4.67 -6.01
N GLY A 42 -1.28 4.16 -5.06
CA GLY A 42 -0.78 3.71 -3.76
C GLY A 42 0.16 2.50 -3.91
N ALA A 43 -0.23 1.51 -4.71
CA ALA A 43 0.62 0.34 -5.01
C ALA A 43 1.90 0.74 -5.77
N ALA A 44 1.80 1.68 -6.72
CA ALA A 44 2.93 2.18 -7.48
C ALA A 44 3.99 2.87 -6.59
N LEU A 45 3.56 3.68 -5.61
CA LEU A 45 4.47 4.31 -4.65
C LEU A 45 5.22 3.28 -3.82
N ILE A 46 4.55 2.23 -3.35
CA ILE A 46 5.20 1.14 -2.60
C ILE A 46 6.21 0.40 -3.49
N GLY A 47 5.86 0.17 -4.76
CA GLY A 47 6.78 -0.39 -5.77
C GLY A 47 8.04 0.47 -5.95
N ALA A 48 7.88 1.80 -6.02
CA ALA A 48 9.01 2.72 -6.10
C ALA A 48 9.92 2.67 -4.85
N ILE A 49 9.34 2.51 -3.66
CA ILE A 49 10.10 2.31 -2.41
C ILE A 49 10.91 1.01 -2.48
N ALA A 50 10.35 -0.07 -3.02
CA ALA A 50 11.08 -1.32 -3.22
C ALA A 50 12.27 -1.19 -4.18
N ILE A 51 12.11 -0.43 -5.27
CA ILE A 51 13.22 -0.14 -6.20
C ILE A 51 14.33 0.64 -5.48
N LEU A 52 13.98 1.70 -4.75
CA LEU A 52 14.94 2.47 -3.94
C LEU A 52 15.65 1.58 -2.90
N GLY A 53 14.92 0.66 -2.28
CA GLY A 53 15.46 -0.30 -1.32
C GLY A 53 16.42 -1.30 -1.96
N MET A 54 16.23 -1.67 -3.24
CA MET A 54 17.13 -2.54 -3.99
C MET A 54 18.41 -1.81 -4.43
N VAL A 55 18.30 -0.54 -4.85
CA VAL A 55 19.42 0.30 -5.30
C VAL A 55 20.32 0.79 -4.15
N GLY A 56 19.83 0.78 -2.91
CA GLY A 56 20.61 1.21 -1.75
C GLY A 56 21.84 0.36 -1.40
N HIS A 57 22.55 0.73 -0.32
CA HIS A 57 23.72 -0.02 0.15
C HIS A 57 23.33 -1.42 0.62
N ARG A 58 24.05 -2.46 0.16
CA ARG A 58 23.79 -3.86 0.52
C ARG A 58 23.86 -4.13 2.02
N ALA A 59 24.64 -3.35 2.77
CA ALA A 59 24.81 -3.49 4.22
C ALA A 59 23.74 -2.75 5.05
N GLU A 60 23.15 -1.67 4.52
CA GLU A 60 22.31 -0.73 5.29
C GLU A 60 20.86 -0.61 4.78
N GLY A 61 20.52 -1.28 3.68
CA GLY A 61 19.20 -1.23 3.07
C GLY A 61 19.05 -0.08 2.06
N PHE A 62 18.82 1.14 2.54
CA PHE A 62 18.67 2.37 1.75
C PHE A 62 19.96 3.20 1.69
N THR A 63 20.05 4.19 0.81
CA THR A 63 20.97 5.34 0.96
C THR A 63 20.36 6.38 1.93
N PRO A 64 21.14 7.32 2.50
CA PRO A 64 20.59 8.38 3.36
C PRO A 64 19.45 9.15 2.69
N ALA A 65 19.64 9.60 1.45
CA ALA A 65 18.60 10.26 0.67
C ALA A 65 17.41 9.33 0.38
N GLY A 66 17.67 8.05 0.09
CA GLY A 66 16.64 7.05 -0.19
C GLY A 66 15.72 6.75 1.00
N SER A 67 16.22 6.85 2.24
CA SER A 67 15.42 6.71 3.46
C SER A 67 14.44 7.86 3.66
N VAL A 68 14.85 9.10 3.39
CA VAL A 68 13.94 10.26 3.46
C VAL A 68 12.85 10.16 2.39
N VAL A 69 13.24 9.82 1.15
CA VAL A 69 12.28 9.65 0.04
C VAL A 69 11.31 8.51 0.32
N SER A 70 11.77 7.39 0.90
CA SER A 70 10.88 6.26 1.20
C SER A 70 9.84 6.61 2.26
N ILE A 71 10.20 7.40 3.28
CA ILE A 71 9.25 7.90 4.28
C ILE A 71 8.19 8.79 3.62
N VAL A 72 8.60 9.75 2.78
CA VAL A 72 7.66 10.63 2.08
C VAL A 72 6.70 9.82 1.19
N PHE A 73 7.23 8.83 0.46
CA PHE A 73 6.42 7.99 -0.42
C PHE A 73 5.47 7.10 0.36
N VAL A 74 5.89 6.54 1.50
CA VAL A 74 5.02 5.66 2.30
C VAL A 74 3.92 6.48 2.99
N SER A 75 4.24 7.69 3.45
CA SER A 75 3.24 8.63 3.99
C SER A 75 2.23 9.03 2.92
N THR A 76 2.70 9.30 1.70
CA THR A 76 1.83 9.62 0.56
C THR A 76 0.94 8.43 0.19
N ALA A 77 1.49 7.21 0.16
CA ALA A 77 0.73 6.00 -0.10
C ALA A 77 -0.35 5.76 0.97
N ALA A 78 -0.06 6.04 2.25
CA ALA A 78 -1.03 5.96 3.33
C ALA A 78 -2.17 6.98 3.17
N LEU A 79 -1.87 8.23 2.78
CA LEU A 79 -2.90 9.23 2.51
C LEU A 79 -3.79 8.84 1.32
N LEU A 80 -3.21 8.30 0.26
CA LEU A 80 -3.96 7.81 -0.90
C LEU A 80 -4.87 6.64 -0.53
N LEU A 81 -4.39 5.71 0.30
CA LEU A 81 -5.21 4.62 0.83
C LEU A 81 -6.43 5.18 1.59
N VAL A 82 -6.24 6.17 2.47
CA VAL A 82 -7.35 6.77 3.22
C VAL A 82 -8.37 7.40 2.29
N GLY A 83 -7.92 8.16 1.28
CA GLY A 83 -8.82 8.71 0.25
C GLY A 83 -9.63 7.62 -0.45
N LYS A 84 -8.98 6.54 -0.84
CA LYS A 84 -9.63 5.42 -1.53
C LYS A 84 -10.56 4.61 -0.64
N TYR A 85 -10.24 4.50 0.65
CA TYR A 85 -11.15 3.92 1.63
C TYR A 85 -12.43 4.76 1.76
N ILE A 86 -12.31 6.09 1.81
CA ILE A 86 -13.45 7.00 1.85
C ILE A 86 -14.30 6.85 0.58
N ASP A 87 -13.69 6.84 -0.60
CA ASP A 87 -14.41 6.64 -1.87
C ASP A 87 -15.15 5.29 -1.89
N ALA A 88 -14.51 4.21 -1.45
CA ALA A 88 -15.12 2.89 -1.34
C ALA A 88 -16.28 2.86 -0.33
N SER A 89 -16.14 3.55 0.81
CA SER A 89 -17.20 3.64 1.82
C SER A 89 -18.44 4.37 1.28
N LYS A 90 -18.25 5.49 0.57
CA LYS A 90 -19.35 6.22 -0.09
C LYS A 90 -20.04 5.35 -1.13
N ALA A 91 -19.27 4.62 -1.94
CA ALA A 91 -19.82 3.70 -2.94
C ALA A 91 -20.67 2.60 -2.28
N VAL A 92 -20.18 1.99 -1.21
CA VAL A 92 -20.93 0.98 -0.43
C VAL A 92 -22.23 1.57 0.11
N ASP A 93 -22.20 2.77 0.68
CA ASP A 93 -23.40 3.42 1.22
C ASP A 93 -24.42 3.73 0.12
N THR A 94 -23.97 4.22 -1.04
CA THR A 94 -24.87 4.46 -2.19
C THR A 94 -25.54 3.19 -2.68
N LEU A 95 -24.82 2.06 -2.72
CA LEU A 95 -25.38 0.76 -3.09
C LEU A 95 -26.40 0.28 -2.05
N ARG A 96 -26.09 0.43 -0.76
CA ARG A 96 -27.01 0.07 0.34
C ARG A 96 -28.30 0.88 0.33
N LEU A 97 -28.21 2.18 0.04
CA LEU A 97 -29.38 3.05 -0.17
C LEU A 97 -30.26 2.57 -1.34
N GLY A 98 -29.64 1.98 -2.37
CA GLY A 98 -30.35 1.33 -3.49
C GLY A 98 -30.93 -0.05 -3.17
N GLY A 99 -30.84 -0.52 -1.92
CA GLY A 99 -31.33 -1.85 -1.51
C GLY A 99 -30.35 -2.99 -1.79
N HIS A 100 -29.10 -2.68 -2.18
CA HIS A 100 -28.08 -3.68 -2.48
C HIS A 100 -27.24 -4.04 -1.26
N THR A 101 -26.83 -5.31 -1.19
CA THR A 101 -25.87 -5.80 -0.19
C THR A 101 -24.45 -5.55 -0.69
N ALA A 102 -23.82 -4.50 -0.18
CA ALA A 102 -22.45 -4.10 -0.52
C ALA A 102 -21.54 -3.98 0.71
N SER A 103 -20.24 -4.19 0.51
CA SER A 103 -19.19 -4.08 1.52
C SER A 103 -17.84 -3.67 0.90
N ILE A 104 -16.93 -3.18 1.74
CA ILE A 104 -15.56 -2.86 1.31
C ILE A 104 -14.83 -4.18 1.00
N GLY A 105 -14.26 -4.26 -0.20
CA GLY A 105 -13.59 -5.46 -0.69
C GLY A 105 -12.22 -5.70 -0.05
N ILE A 106 -11.72 -6.93 -0.20
CA ILE A 106 -10.46 -7.39 0.40
C ILE A 106 -9.23 -6.64 -0.11
N GLY A 107 -9.28 -6.08 -1.32
CA GLY A 107 -8.14 -5.37 -1.91
C GLY A 107 -7.67 -4.20 -1.04
N MET A 108 -8.60 -3.45 -0.45
CA MET A 108 -8.28 -2.31 0.40
C MET A 108 -7.45 -2.73 1.63
N TRP A 109 -7.77 -3.89 2.21
CA TRP A 109 -7.05 -4.47 3.35
C TRP A 109 -5.68 -5.02 2.97
N VAL A 110 -5.57 -5.63 1.78
CA VAL A 110 -4.29 -6.12 1.25
C VAL A 110 -3.34 -4.95 0.97
N LEU A 111 -3.84 -3.87 0.38
CA LEU A 111 -3.05 -2.65 0.17
C LEU A 111 -2.61 -2.02 1.49
N ALA A 112 -3.51 -1.91 2.47
CA ALA A 112 -3.20 -1.41 3.82
C ALA A 112 -2.09 -2.23 4.50
N SER A 113 -2.16 -3.55 4.37
CA SER A 113 -1.13 -4.46 4.87
C SER A 113 0.20 -4.24 4.17
N GLY A 114 0.21 -4.11 2.83
CA GLY A 114 1.41 -3.82 2.05
C GLY A 114 2.10 -2.50 2.42
N ILE A 115 1.31 -1.45 2.65
CA ILE A 115 1.80 -0.16 3.16
C ILE A 115 2.41 -0.32 4.54
N THR A 116 1.71 -0.99 5.46
CA THR A 116 2.17 -1.20 6.84
C THR A 116 3.49 -1.94 6.90
N VAL A 117 3.63 -3.04 6.15
CA VAL A 117 4.88 -3.80 6.08
C VAL A 117 6.02 -2.94 5.52
N THR A 118 5.74 -2.11 4.52
CA THR A 118 6.73 -1.17 3.94
C THR A 118 7.15 -0.08 4.93
N ILE A 119 6.23 0.42 5.76
CA ILE A 119 6.54 1.36 6.86
C ILE A 119 7.53 0.71 7.81
N VAL A 120 7.24 -0.51 8.29
CA VAL A 120 8.11 -1.23 9.23
C VAL A 120 9.50 -1.46 8.62
N GLY A 121 9.56 -1.88 7.34
CA GLY A 121 10.83 -2.05 6.63
C GLY A 121 11.64 -0.75 6.52
N SER A 122 10.97 0.37 6.21
CA SER A 122 11.59 1.68 6.05
C SER A 122 12.09 2.25 7.39
N LEU A 123 11.29 2.12 8.46
CA LEU A 123 11.65 2.54 9.81
C LEU A 123 12.81 1.71 10.38
N TRP A 124 12.82 0.40 10.16
CA TRP A 124 13.92 -0.45 10.61
C TRP A 124 15.23 -0.10 9.89
N SER A 125 15.16 0.21 8.60
CA SER A 125 16.34 0.70 7.86
C SER A 125 16.85 2.06 8.37
N THR A 126 15.95 2.93 8.83
CA THR A 126 16.27 4.30 9.27
C THR A 126 16.77 4.34 10.72
N SER A 127 16.14 3.58 11.62
CA SER A 127 16.50 3.53 13.05
C SER A 127 17.96 3.11 13.31
N ARG A 128 18.51 2.17 12.53
CA ARG A 128 19.92 1.77 12.66
C ARG A 128 20.91 2.86 12.26
N ARG A 129 20.52 3.86 11.46
CA ARG A 129 21.38 5.00 11.08
C ARG A 129 21.46 6.06 12.16
N ILE A 130 20.47 6.13 13.04
CA ILE A 130 20.42 7.11 14.15
C ILE A 130 21.20 6.57 15.36
N ALA A 131 21.31 5.24 15.48
CA ALA A 131 22.01 4.57 16.58
C ALA A 131 23.50 4.28 16.33
N SER A 132 24.03 4.64 15.15
CA SER A 132 25.46 4.54 14.79
C SER A 132 26.13 5.91 14.82
#